data_AF-A0A200Q1Y5-F1
#
_entry.id   AF-A0A200Q1Y5-F1
#
_cell.length_a   1.000
_cell.length_b   1.000
_cell.length_c   1.000
_cell.angle_alpha   90.00
_cell.angle_beta   90.00
_cell.angle_gamma   90.00
#
_symmetry.space_group_name_H-M   'P 1'
#
loop_
_entity.id
_entity.type
_entity.pdbx_description
1 polymer ?
#
loop_
_entity_poly.entity_id
_entity_poly.type
_entity_poly.pdbx_seq_one_letter_code
_entity_poly.pdbx_strand_id
1 'polypeptide(L)'
;MALEEVKSLGDHVLFLGKNTTASCSAAELGLTRGCLYYTLPEDQSFYKFEVEDHGITVILRCLKLPTTWFEADWMMMPTTVRVTYGRRTRIEDIVGKDEEEYNIIEAERNKTSINNDEMENQGQKHNEGELEEARPWGILNEDIVELIASNLHPVGYIYFRAVCKANRSIIPAVYRRSSSTGIIKTRNLSPWLVFSIDSDTIYNFVDPMHNNQKYLMNLSELLIGASIRFSKCGWLLMSKGRKTLFFYNPFTRATIQLPDLPKAYGFVGMSFSSLPTSSDCVVFGIAHDPWYELSIFIIARGNDFWRSRIFLNNNLEKYMPCINNPVFYDGAFYCLDYNGTLGVFSLEDDFIWKVLAKPREHFNAVYPRPLGKSVGIFRLDFSKMVWVKVESLGKLMLFISNTSSLSAIALDSRMENKIYFPRLHGEGILFYSLETGWYHSLGSQHSAKDFYDTKELLNCTWIEPNWSQTTEQELDWLSI
;
A
#
# COMPACT_ATOMS: atom_id res chain seq x y z
N MET A 1 -18.76 -22.32 -15.30
CA MET A 1 -18.43 -20.93 -15.68
C MET A 1 -17.26 -20.49 -14.82
N ALA A 2 -16.12 -20.16 -15.43
CA ALA A 2 -15.02 -19.51 -14.73
C ALA A 2 -15.33 -18.02 -14.65
N LEU A 3 -15.16 -17.42 -13.46
CA LEU A 3 -15.26 -15.97 -13.28
C LEU A 3 -13.93 -15.35 -13.71
N GLU A 4 -13.97 -14.41 -14.65
CA GLU A 4 -12.81 -13.63 -15.08
C GLU A 4 -12.81 -12.26 -14.38
N GLU A 5 -11.62 -11.78 -14.03
CA GLU A 5 -11.45 -10.49 -13.39
C GLU A 5 -11.63 -9.35 -14.41
N VAL A 6 -12.50 -8.39 -14.08
CA VAL A 6 -12.74 -7.21 -14.91
C VAL A 6 -11.72 -6.13 -14.56
N LYS A 7 -10.84 -5.81 -15.51
CA LYS A 7 -9.75 -4.82 -15.31
C LYS A 7 -10.13 -3.38 -15.65
N SER A 8 -11.22 -3.15 -16.39
CA SER A 8 -11.72 -1.82 -16.71
C SER A 8 -13.23 -1.87 -16.99
N LEU A 9 -13.94 -0.80 -16.61
CA LEU A 9 -15.35 -0.59 -16.94
C LEU A 9 -15.55 0.34 -18.15
N GLY A 10 -14.46 0.85 -18.74
CA GLY A 10 -14.50 1.84 -19.81
C GLY A 10 -15.26 3.11 -19.38
N ASP A 11 -16.24 3.53 -20.18
CA ASP A 11 -17.10 4.69 -19.87
C ASP A 11 -18.22 4.38 -18.87
N HIS A 12 -18.35 3.14 -18.40
CA HIS A 12 -19.45 2.77 -17.51
C HIS A 12 -19.10 3.02 -16.04
N VAL A 13 -20.13 3.31 -15.27
CA VAL A 13 -20.10 3.46 -13.83
C VAL A 13 -21.06 2.45 -13.23
N LEU A 14 -20.60 1.73 -12.21
CA LEU A 14 -21.42 0.78 -11.44
C LEU A 14 -21.79 1.38 -10.09
N PHE A 15 -22.98 1.05 -9.63
CA PHE A 15 -23.48 1.39 -8.30
C PHE A 15 -23.88 0.11 -7.58
N LEU A 16 -23.31 -0.14 -6.40
CA LEU A 16 -23.62 -1.30 -5.57
C LEU A 16 -24.17 -0.83 -4.22
N GLY A 17 -25.40 -1.21 -3.94
CA GLY A 17 -26.06 -1.07 -2.64
C GLY A 17 -26.36 -2.46 -2.10
N LYS A 18 -26.86 -2.54 -0.86
CA LYS A 18 -27.17 -3.84 -0.26
C LYS A 18 -28.24 -4.61 -1.05
N ASN A 19 -29.26 -3.90 -1.54
CA ASN A 19 -30.40 -4.51 -2.25
C ASN A 19 -30.53 -4.08 -3.71
N THR A 20 -29.69 -3.15 -4.17
CA THR A 20 -29.81 -2.52 -5.48
C THR A 20 -28.47 -2.43 -6.18
N THR A 21 -28.48 -2.71 -7.48
CA THR A 21 -27.32 -2.53 -8.37
C THR A 21 -27.76 -1.72 -9.58
N ALA A 22 -27.01 -0.68 -9.95
CA ALA A 22 -27.29 0.12 -11.13
C ALA A 22 -26.02 0.32 -11.97
N SER A 23 -26.20 0.63 -13.25
CA SER A 23 -25.12 0.94 -14.19
C SER A 23 -25.55 2.06 -15.12
N CYS A 24 -24.66 3.00 -15.43
CA CYS A 24 -24.89 4.05 -16.41
C CYS A 24 -23.59 4.47 -17.11
N SER A 25 -23.70 5.28 -18.17
CA SER A 25 -22.53 5.95 -18.77
C SER A 25 -22.07 7.09 -17.85
N ALA A 26 -20.75 7.24 -17.69
CA ALA A 26 -20.13 8.30 -16.92
C ALA A 26 -20.39 9.69 -17.53
N ALA A 27 -20.36 9.76 -18.87
CA ALA A 27 -20.54 11.00 -19.63
C ALA A 27 -21.92 11.63 -19.42
N GLU A 28 -22.96 10.82 -19.25
CA GLU A 28 -24.34 11.30 -19.05
C GLU A 28 -24.56 11.99 -17.69
N LEU A 29 -23.77 11.65 -16.68
CA LEU A 29 -23.94 12.14 -15.30
C LEU A 29 -22.76 12.97 -14.78
N GLY A 30 -21.75 13.24 -15.61
CA GLY A 30 -20.54 13.97 -15.20
C GLY A 30 -19.73 13.25 -14.12
N LEU A 31 -19.81 11.92 -14.09
CA LEU A 31 -19.10 11.07 -13.13
C LEU A 31 -17.73 10.67 -13.65
N THR A 32 -16.82 10.28 -12.75
CA THR A 32 -15.55 9.69 -13.18
C THR A 32 -15.80 8.33 -13.82
N ARG A 33 -15.39 8.18 -15.08
CA ARG A 33 -15.37 6.92 -15.84
C ARG A 33 -14.59 5.82 -15.12
N GLY A 34 -14.94 4.55 -15.37
CA GLY A 34 -14.20 3.41 -14.82
C GLY A 34 -14.40 3.14 -13.32
N CYS A 35 -15.45 3.71 -12.71
CA CYS A 35 -15.62 3.72 -11.25
C CYS A 35 -16.78 2.84 -10.78
N LEU A 36 -16.56 2.20 -9.63
CA LEU A 36 -17.60 1.53 -8.85
C LEU A 36 -17.93 2.38 -7.62
N TYR A 37 -19.18 2.77 -7.49
CA TYR A 37 -19.70 3.51 -6.36
C TYR A 37 -20.48 2.57 -5.45
N TYR A 38 -20.26 2.62 -4.14
CA TYR A 38 -20.96 1.74 -3.22
C TYR A 38 -21.21 2.36 -1.86
N THR A 39 -22.17 1.79 -1.15
CA THR A 39 -22.50 2.10 0.24
C THR A 39 -22.31 0.84 1.08
N LEU A 40 -21.90 1.02 2.33
CA LEU A 40 -21.85 -0.06 3.31
C LEU A 40 -23.07 0.03 4.23
N PRO A 41 -23.62 -1.10 4.71
CA PRO A 41 -24.70 -1.07 5.68
C PRO A 41 -24.29 -0.26 6.92
N GLU A 42 -25.20 0.59 7.40
CA GLU A 42 -25.01 1.42 8.61
C GLU A 42 -23.89 2.48 8.52
N ASP A 43 -23.28 2.67 7.36
CA ASP A 43 -22.28 3.71 7.09
C ASP A 43 -22.90 4.90 6.33
N GLN A 44 -22.63 6.12 6.79
CA GLN A 44 -23.07 7.36 6.14
C GLN A 44 -22.14 7.79 4.99
N SER A 45 -21.04 7.06 4.79
CA SER A 45 -20.01 7.37 3.80
C SER A 45 -20.36 6.79 2.44
N PHE A 46 -20.07 7.56 1.40
CA PHE A 46 -20.20 7.12 0.02
C PHE A 46 -18.81 6.73 -0.51
N TYR A 47 -18.68 5.52 -1.01
CA TYR A 47 -17.39 5.00 -1.47
C TYR A 47 -17.32 5.04 -2.99
N LYS A 48 -16.15 5.44 -3.49
CA LYS A 48 -15.77 5.35 -4.89
C LYS A 48 -14.54 4.45 -4.98
N PHE A 49 -14.68 3.34 -5.69
CA PHE A 49 -13.59 2.46 -6.06
C PHE A 49 -13.21 2.71 -7.52
N GLU A 50 -11.97 3.09 -7.76
CA GLU A 50 -11.42 3.25 -9.11
C GLU A 50 -10.84 1.91 -9.53
N VAL A 51 -11.47 1.26 -10.52
CA VAL A 51 -11.14 -0.12 -10.90
C VAL A 51 -9.72 -0.23 -11.46
N GLU A 52 -9.30 0.76 -12.25
CA GLU A 52 -7.97 0.77 -12.88
C GLU A 52 -6.87 1.01 -11.84
N ASP A 53 -7.07 1.96 -10.93
CA ASP A 53 -6.04 2.36 -9.97
C ASP A 53 -6.08 1.59 -8.62
N HIS A 54 -7.01 0.65 -8.47
CA HIS A 54 -7.22 -0.16 -7.25
C HIS A 54 -7.30 0.68 -5.97
N GLY A 55 -7.83 1.90 -6.07
CA GLY A 55 -7.92 2.85 -4.95
C GLY A 55 -9.35 3.05 -4.46
N ILE A 56 -9.52 3.27 -3.16
CA ILE A 56 -10.82 3.65 -2.59
C ILE A 56 -10.77 5.10 -2.13
N THR A 57 -11.65 5.92 -2.69
CA THR A 57 -11.91 7.28 -2.24
C THR A 57 -13.19 7.30 -1.42
N VAL A 58 -13.15 7.95 -0.26
CA VAL A 58 -14.34 8.15 0.58
C VAL A 58 -14.87 9.55 0.33
N ILE A 59 -16.07 9.61 -0.21
CA ILE A 59 -16.79 10.84 -0.54
C ILE A 59 -17.83 11.06 0.54
N LEU A 60 -17.81 12.22 1.21
CA LEU A 60 -18.88 12.59 2.14
C LEU A 60 -19.86 13.55 1.44
N ARG A 61 -21.01 13.04 1.02
CA ARG A 61 -22.12 13.88 0.52
C ARG A 61 -23.38 13.67 1.34
N CYS A 62 -23.35 14.08 2.60
CA CYS A 62 -24.51 14.68 3.29
C CYS A 62 -24.20 14.99 4.76
N LEU A 63 -23.90 16.26 5.07
CA LEU A 63 -23.54 16.70 6.43
C LEU A 63 -24.75 16.93 7.36
N LYS A 64 -26.00 16.67 6.93
CA LYS A 64 -27.23 17.05 7.68
C LYS A 64 -28.38 16.04 7.59
N LEU A 65 -28.09 14.76 7.80
CA LEU A 65 -29.13 13.72 7.80
C LEU A 65 -29.33 13.16 9.23
N PRO A 66 -30.57 12.96 9.70
CA PRO A 66 -30.85 12.39 11.02
C PRO A 66 -30.41 10.92 11.13
N THR A 67 -29.99 10.52 12.34
CA THR A 67 -29.26 9.27 12.68
C THR A 67 -30.07 7.97 12.64
N THR A 68 -31.22 7.92 11.97
CA THR A 68 -31.97 6.68 11.76
C THR A 68 -32.03 6.39 10.26
N TRP A 69 -31.00 5.71 9.73
CA TRP A 69 -30.93 5.41 8.30
C TRP A 69 -31.19 3.93 8.05
N PHE A 70 -32.11 3.65 7.12
CA PHE A 70 -32.34 2.33 6.52
C PHE A 70 -31.32 2.11 5.39
N GLU A 71 -31.08 0.86 4.99
CA GLU A 71 -30.12 0.50 3.94
C GLU A 71 -30.23 1.40 2.69
N ALA A 72 -29.09 1.90 2.19
CA ALA A 72 -29.07 2.83 1.07
C ALA A 72 -29.32 2.11 -0.26
N ASP A 73 -30.41 2.49 -0.95
CA ASP A 73 -30.76 1.98 -2.26
C ASP A 73 -30.44 2.97 -3.38
N TRP A 74 -29.86 2.45 -4.46
CA TRP A 74 -29.59 3.19 -5.68
C TRP A 74 -30.87 3.36 -6.49
N MET A 75 -31.27 4.62 -6.71
CA MET A 75 -32.37 4.96 -7.60
C MET A 75 -31.85 5.78 -8.78
N MET A 76 -31.97 5.23 -9.97
CA MET A 76 -31.76 5.98 -11.21
C MET A 76 -33.00 6.83 -11.47
N MET A 77 -32.87 8.15 -11.34
CA MET A 77 -33.94 9.05 -11.75
C MET A 77 -34.02 9.07 -13.27
N PRO A 78 -35.15 8.71 -13.90
CA PRO A 78 -35.28 8.82 -15.34
C PRO A 78 -35.07 10.28 -15.73
N THR A 79 -34.13 10.53 -16.65
CA THR A 79 -33.97 11.83 -17.29
C THR A 79 -35.30 12.17 -17.93
N THR A 80 -35.97 13.22 -17.44
CA THR A 80 -37.22 13.68 -18.04
C THR A 80 -36.91 14.13 -19.46
N VAL A 81 -37.15 13.24 -20.44
CA VAL A 81 -37.38 13.64 -21.82
C VAL A 81 -38.55 14.61 -21.73
N ARG A 82 -38.29 15.91 -21.89
CA ARG A 82 -39.35 16.88 -22.13
C ARG A 82 -39.99 16.48 -23.45
N VAL A 83 -41.04 15.66 -23.37
CA VAL A 83 -41.97 15.45 -24.47
C VAL A 83 -42.68 16.78 -24.65
N THR A 84 -42.08 17.68 -25.43
CA THR A 84 -42.75 18.87 -25.91
C THR A 84 -43.82 18.43 -26.89
N TYR A 85 -45.04 18.27 -26.40
CA TYR A 85 -46.23 18.24 -27.25
C TYR A 85 -46.22 19.53 -28.08
N GLY A 86 -46.32 19.37 -29.39
CA GLY A 86 -46.07 20.43 -30.36
C GLY A 86 -46.92 21.67 -30.14
N ARG A 87 -46.26 22.83 -30.11
CA ARG A 87 -46.80 24.05 -30.68
C ARG A 87 -45.66 24.88 -31.24
N ARG A 88 -45.55 24.88 -32.57
CA ARG A 88 -44.71 25.82 -33.32
C ARG A 88 -45.17 27.24 -33.00
N THR A 89 -44.24 28.11 -32.64
CA THR A 89 -44.36 29.53 -32.95
C THR A 89 -42.97 30.01 -33.34
N ARG A 90 -42.81 30.31 -34.64
CA ARG A 90 -41.65 30.97 -35.22
C ARG A 90 -41.56 32.38 -34.66
N ILE A 91 -40.35 32.80 -34.27
CA ILE A 91 -39.85 34.14 -34.56
C ILE A 91 -38.43 33.94 -35.11
N GLU A 92 -38.22 34.47 -36.31
CA GLU A 92 -37.01 34.40 -37.12
C GLU A 92 -35.94 35.38 -36.60
N ASP A 93 -34.69 34.94 -36.72
CA ASP A 93 -33.47 35.65 -37.13
C ASP A 93 -33.23 37.12 -36.73
N ILE A 94 -32.12 37.36 -36.00
CA ILE A 94 -31.06 38.28 -36.45
C ILE A 94 -29.69 37.67 -36.15
N VAL A 95 -28.91 37.56 -37.23
CA VAL A 95 -27.54 37.05 -37.37
C VAL A 95 -26.50 38.12 -37.01
N GLY A 96 -25.35 37.68 -36.48
CA GLY A 96 -24.07 38.39 -36.55
C GLY A 96 -22.92 37.40 -36.36
N LYS A 97 -22.23 37.07 -37.46
CA LYS A 97 -21.10 36.16 -37.62
C LYS A 97 -19.86 36.64 -36.85
N ASP A 98 -18.98 35.70 -36.46
CA ASP A 98 -17.67 35.53 -37.12
C ASP A 98 -17.03 34.19 -36.69
N GLU A 99 -16.58 33.46 -37.72
CA GLU A 99 -15.85 32.20 -37.66
C GLU A 99 -14.36 32.49 -37.47
N GLU A 100 -13.66 31.70 -36.65
CA GLU A 100 -12.26 31.39 -36.92
C GLU A 100 -11.92 30.00 -36.37
N GLU A 101 -11.56 29.13 -37.30
CA GLU A 101 -11.26 27.72 -37.19
C GLU A 101 -9.73 27.57 -37.15
N TYR A 102 -9.18 26.81 -36.20
CA TYR A 102 -7.81 26.30 -36.33
C TYR A 102 -7.75 24.81 -36.00
N ASN A 103 -7.31 24.09 -37.02
CA ASN A 103 -7.14 22.66 -37.17
C ASN A 103 -6.04 22.07 -36.25
N ILE A 104 -6.24 20.83 -35.83
CA ILE A 104 -5.19 19.93 -35.34
C ILE A 104 -5.08 18.79 -36.37
N ILE A 105 -3.92 18.62 -37.00
CA ILE A 105 -3.58 17.41 -37.76
C ILE A 105 -2.19 16.92 -37.33
N GLU A 106 -2.14 15.60 -37.15
CA GLU A 106 -1.00 14.73 -36.85
C GLU A 106 0.19 14.88 -37.82
N ALA A 107 1.38 14.48 -37.37
CA ALA A 107 2.41 13.99 -38.28
C ALA A 107 3.36 12.99 -37.58
N GLU A 108 3.26 11.74 -38.03
CA GLU A 108 4.28 10.69 -37.89
C GLU A 108 5.60 11.10 -38.56
N ARG A 109 6.72 10.62 -38.03
CA ARG A 109 8.04 10.75 -38.66
C ARG A 109 8.59 9.37 -38.98
N ASN A 110 8.77 9.07 -40.26
CA ASN A 110 9.69 8.05 -40.73
C ASN A 110 10.43 8.55 -41.99
N LYS A 111 11.74 8.24 -42.01
CA LYS A 111 12.72 8.03 -43.11
C LYS A 111 12.30 8.49 -44.52
N THR A 112 13.15 9.09 -45.38
CA THR A 112 14.46 8.61 -45.86
C THR A 112 15.08 9.65 -46.83
N SER A 113 16.43 9.67 -46.92
CA SER A 113 17.33 9.94 -48.08
C SER A 113 17.06 11.06 -49.11
N ILE A 114 18.13 11.78 -49.52
CA ILE A 114 18.49 12.10 -50.93
C ILE A 114 19.97 12.55 -50.99
N ASN A 115 20.71 12.05 -51.98
CA ASN A 115 22.06 12.42 -52.42
C ASN A 115 22.04 13.67 -53.34
N ASN A 116 23.18 14.36 -53.49
CA ASN A 116 23.90 14.49 -54.78
C ASN A 116 25.17 15.38 -54.68
N ASP A 117 26.30 14.73 -54.94
CA ASP A 117 27.43 15.01 -55.84
C ASP A 117 28.30 16.29 -55.79
N GLU A 118 29.58 16.01 -55.49
CA GLU A 118 30.87 16.37 -56.15
C GLU A 118 31.28 17.82 -56.47
N MET A 119 32.45 18.23 -55.94
CA MET A 119 33.67 18.48 -56.74
C MET A 119 34.95 18.59 -55.87
N GLU A 120 36.06 18.13 -56.43
CA GLU A 120 37.42 17.96 -55.88
C GLU A 120 38.18 19.27 -55.57
N ASN A 121 39.10 19.24 -54.58
CA ASN A 121 40.54 19.38 -54.83
C ASN A 121 41.45 19.27 -53.58
N GLN A 122 42.41 18.34 -53.69
CA GLN A 122 43.82 18.33 -53.28
C GLN A 122 44.32 19.04 -52.00
N GLY A 123 44.78 18.22 -51.04
CA GLY A 123 46.20 18.10 -50.68
C GLY A 123 46.81 19.04 -49.63
N GLN A 124 47.13 18.52 -48.43
CA GLN A 124 48.51 18.50 -47.87
C GLN A 124 48.58 17.76 -46.52
N LYS A 125 49.58 16.88 -46.39
CA LYS A 125 50.05 16.26 -45.14
C LYS A 125 50.89 17.26 -44.34
N HIS A 126 50.85 17.17 -43.01
CA HIS A 126 51.90 17.39 -41.98
C HIS A 126 51.16 17.56 -40.63
N ASN A 127 51.62 17.19 -39.44
CA ASN A 127 52.61 16.28 -38.86
C ASN A 127 52.27 16.26 -37.35
N GLU A 128 52.53 15.13 -36.70
CA GLU A 128 52.73 14.89 -35.26
C GLU A 128 52.54 16.04 -34.25
N GLY A 129 51.67 15.76 -33.28
CA GLY A 129 51.69 16.35 -31.94
C GLY A 129 50.86 15.47 -31.02
N GLU A 130 51.52 14.53 -30.33
CA GLU A 130 50.95 13.76 -29.23
C GLU A 130 50.50 14.73 -28.12
N LEU A 131 49.23 15.07 -28.11
CA LEU A 131 48.56 15.58 -26.92
C LEU A 131 48.05 14.35 -26.19
N GLU A 132 48.64 14.06 -25.03
CA GLU A 132 48.08 13.14 -24.05
C GLU A 132 46.61 13.49 -23.85
N GLU A 133 45.71 12.67 -24.41
CA GLU A 133 44.28 12.79 -24.16
C GLU A 133 44.08 12.63 -22.66
N ALA A 134 43.75 13.73 -21.99
CA ALA A 134 43.30 13.72 -20.62
C ALA A 134 42.14 12.71 -20.53
N ARG A 135 42.39 11.58 -19.86
CA ARG A 135 41.38 10.56 -19.64
C ARG A 135 40.13 11.26 -19.10
N PRO A 136 38.94 11.07 -19.73
CA PRO A 136 37.73 11.65 -19.22
C PRO A 136 37.57 11.21 -17.76
N TRP A 137 37.31 12.15 -16.86
CA TRP A 137 36.99 11.92 -15.45
C TRP A 137 35.79 10.95 -15.23
N GLY A 138 35.21 10.40 -16.30
CA GLY A 138 34.03 9.55 -16.33
C GLY A 138 34.28 8.04 -16.32
N ILE A 139 35.52 7.54 -16.27
CA ILE A 139 35.80 6.10 -16.12
C ILE A 139 36.57 5.89 -14.83
N LEU A 140 35.86 5.92 -13.70
CA LEU A 140 36.37 5.32 -12.46
C LEU A 140 36.64 3.83 -12.74
N ASN A 141 37.78 3.31 -12.29
CA ASN A 141 38.09 1.88 -12.40
C ASN A 141 36.98 1.06 -11.71
N GLU A 142 36.65 -0.12 -12.23
CA GLU A 142 35.60 -0.99 -11.71
C GLU A 142 35.77 -1.24 -10.20
N ASP A 143 37.01 -1.49 -9.77
CA ASP A 143 37.37 -1.67 -8.35
C ASP A 143 37.00 -0.46 -7.48
N ILE A 144 37.17 0.76 -7.99
CA ILE A 144 36.87 1.99 -7.25
C ILE A 144 35.35 2.21 -7.18
N VAL A 145 34.65 1.95 -8.28
CA VAL A 145 33.18 2.02 -8.33
C VAL A 145 32.57 1.03 -7.34
N GLU A 146 33.06 -0.21 -7.32
CA GLU A 146 32.61 -1.24 -6.39
C GLU A 146 32.97 -0.90 -4.93
N LEU A 147 34.17 -0.38 -4.69
CA LEU A 147 34.59 0.07 -3.35
C LEU A 147 33.72 1.22 -2.85
N ILE A 148 33.45 2.24 -3.67
CA ILE A 148 32.53 3.32 -3.31
C ILE A 148 31.15 2.74 -3.02
N ALA A 149 30.62 1.91 -3.92
CA ALA A 149 29.30 1.30 -3.78
C ALA A 149 29.16 0.49 -2.48
N SER A 150 30.17 -0.28 -2.11
CA SER A 150 30.18 -1.09 -0.88
C SER A 150 30.10 -0.26 0.41
N ASN A 151 30.55 1.00 0.38
CA ASN A 151 30.54 1.92 1.51
C ASN A 151 29.34 2.87 1.53
N LEU A 152 28.56 2.93 0.45
CA LEU A 152 27.38 3.80 0.37
C LEU A 152 26.22 3.25 1.20
N HIS A 153 25.46 4.18 1.79
CA HIS A 153 24.13 3.90 2.32
C HIS A 153 23.23 3.32 1.20
N PRO A 154 22.29 2.38 1.46
CA PRO A 154 21.50 1.73 0.42
C PRO A 154 20.80 2.68 -0.56
N VAL A 155 20.28 3.80 -0.05
CA VAL A 155 19.69 4.86 -0.90
C VAL A 155 20.75 5.54 -1.76
N GLY A 156 21.91 5.85 -1.19
CA GLY A 156 23.07 6.39 -1.92
C GLY A 156 23.58 5.42 -2.99
N TYR A 157 23.57 4.13 -2.70
CA TYR A 157 23.93 3.08 -3.66
C TYR A 157 22.99 3.07 -4.86
N ILE A 158 21.67 3.19 -4.64
CA ILE A 158 20.68 3.29 -5.71
C ILE A 158 20.96 4.50 -6.60
N TYR A 159 21.23 5.67 -6.02
CA TYR A 159 21.57 6.85 -6.82
C TYR A 159 22.88 6.70 -7.57
N PHE A 160 23.92 6.25 -6.88
CA PHE A 160 25.25 6.09 -7.47
C PHE A 160 25.22 5.13 -8.67
N ARG A 161 24.44 4.06 -8.55
CA ARG A 161 24.12 3.14 -9.66
C ARG A 161 23.32 3.81 -10.79
N ALA A 162 22.44 4.75 -10.46
CA ALA A 162 21.60 5.44 -11.43
C ALA A 162 22.33 6.54 -12.21
N VAL A 163 23.44 7.08 -11.70
CA VAL A 163 24.19 8.22 -12.29
C VAL A 163 24.57 7.98 -13.75
N CYS A 164 25.13 6.80 -14.08
CA CYS A 164 25.55 6.51 -15.45
C CYS A 164 25.40 5.01 -15.80
N LYS A 165 25.41 4.71 -17.10
CA LYS A 165 25.30 3.33 -17.61
C LYS A 165 26.46 2.44 -17.15
N ALA A 166 27.67 2.98 -17.02
CA ALA A 166 28.87 2.26 -16.57
C ALA A 166 28.74 1.84 -15.09
N ASN A 167 28.35 2.75 -14.20
CA ASN A 167 28.06 2.40 -12.81
C ASN A 167 26.93 1.36 -12.73
N ARG A 168 25.89 1.49 -13.57
CA ARG A 168 24.78 0.53 -13.61
C ARG A 168 25.19 -0.88 -14.03
N SER A 169 26.19 -1.02 -14.92
CA SER A 169 26.69 -2.32 -15.37
C SER A 169 27.65 -2.96 -14.36
N ILE A 170 28.48 -2.15 -13.69
CA ILE A 170 29.44 -2.63 -12.68
C ILE A 170 28.69 -2.99 -11.38
N ILE A 171 27.79 -2.13 -10.93
CA ILE A 171 27.13 -2.24 -9.65
C ILE A 171 25.89 -3.15 -9.78
N PRO A 172 25.79 -4.25 -9.02
CA PRO A 172 24.63 -5.13 -9.06
C PRO A 172 23.31 -4.42 -8.71
N ALA A 173 22.21 -4.85 -9.33
CA ALA A 173 20.88 -4.31 -9.04
C ALA A 173 20.41 -4.62 -7.60
N VAL A 174 20.90 -5.72 -7.03
CA VAL A 174 20.68 -6.08 -5.62
C VAL A 174 21.89 -5.62 -4.82
N TYR A 175 21.65 -4.80 -3.80
CA TYR A 175 22.72 -4.39 -2.88
C TYR A 175 23.27 -5.62 -2.13
N ARG A 176 24.49 -6.04 -2.48
CA ARG A 176 25.21 -7.09 -1.76
C ARG A 176 26.14 -6.43 -0.74
N ARG A 177 25.76 -6.46 0.53
CA ARG A 177 26.69 -6.10 1.59
C ARG A 177 27.49 -7.34 1.96
N SER A 178 28.79 -7.34 1.63
CA SER A 178 29.72 -8.32 2.19
C SER A 178 29.83 -8.07 3.69
N SER A 179 29.69 -9.13 4.47
CA SER A 179 29.72 -9.14 5.93
C SER A 179 31.09 -8.74 6.48
N SER A 180 31.46 -7.46 6.42
CA SER A 180 32.65 -6.97 7.10
C SER A 180 32.37 -5.65 7.84
N THR A 181 32.35 -5.80 9.16
CA THR A 181 32.76 -4.82 10.18
C THR A 181 32.16 -3.41 10.10
N GLY A 182 31.13 -3.21 10.91
CA GLY A 182 30.60 -1.89 11.22
C GLY A 182 29.08 -1.94 11.22
N ILE A 183 28.52 -2.25 12.39
CA ILE A 183 27.10 -1.99 12.69
C ILE A 183 26.93 -0.46 12.66
N ILE A 184 26.93 0.15 11.46
CA ILE A 184 26.10 1.32 11.25
C ILE A 184 24.71 0.70 11.23
N LYS A 185 24.10 0.59 12.42
CA LYS A 185 22.66 0.37 12.51
C LYS A 185 22.06 1.27 11.44
N THR A 186 21.26 0.71 10.56
CA THR A 186 20.36 1.41 9.63
C THR A 186 19.30 2.19 10.41
N ARG A 187 19.67 2.80 11.54
CA ARG A 187 18.88 3.63 12.45
C ARG A 187 18.38 4.92 11.80
N ASN A 188 18.87 5.24 10.60
CA ASN A 188 18.53 6.44 9.86
C ASN A 188 17.56 6.17 8.71
N LEU A 189 16.99 4.96 8.61
CA LEU A 189 15.98 4.64 7.60
C LEU A 189 14.60 4.66 8.22
N SER A 190 13.73 5.48 7.65
CA SER A 190 12.29 5.46 7.87
C SER A 190 11.66 4.22 7.24
N PRO A 191 10.49 3.79 7.76
CA PRO A 191 9.60 2.92 7.00
C PRO A 191 9.22 3.54 5.66
N TRP A 192 9.23 2.73 4.61
CA TRP A 192 8.81 3.11 3.27
C TRP A 192 7.40 2.59 3.00
N LEU A 193 6.60 3.38 2.29
CA LEU A 193 5.28 2.96 1.83
C LEU A 193 5.44 2.15 0.55
N VAL A 194 4.92 0.93 0.54
CA VAL A 194 4.97 0.01 -0.60
C VAL A 194 3.57 -0.25 -1.11
N PHE A 195 3.35 -0.13 -2.40
CA PHE A 195 2.06 -0.44 -3.04
C PHE A 195 2.22 -0.75 -4.53
N SER A 196 1.28 -1.51 -5.07
CA SER A 196 1.14 -1.77 -6.51
C SER A 196 -0.14 -1.11 -7.02
N ILE A 197 -0.09 -0.51 -8.21
CA ILE A 197 -1.27 0.09 -8.87
C ILE A 197 -1.92 -0.93 -9.82
N ASP A 198 -1.12 -1.66 -10.61
CA ASP A 198 -1.65 -2.42 -11.77
C ASP A 198 -1.59 -3.96 -11.64
N SER A 199 -1.68 -4.53 -10.43
CA SER A 199 -1.53 -5.99 -10.20
C SER A 199 -0.29 -6.63 -10.89
N ASP A 200 0.72 -5.82 -11.16
CA ASP A 200 1.87 -6.13 -12.01
C ASP A 200 3.14 -6.34 -11.15
N THR A 201 4.26 -6.61 -11.80
CA THR A 201 5.59 -6.74 -11.23
C THR A 201 6.16 -5.42 -10.71
N ILE A 202 5.58 -4.27 -11.09
CA ILE A 202 6.11 -2.94 -10.74
C ILE A 202 5.47 -2.44 -9.44
N TYR A 203 6.30 -2.29 -8.41
CA TYR A 203 5.90 -1.77 -7.12
C TYR A 203 6.48 -0.37 -6.89
N ASN A 204 5.68 0.47 -6.24
CA ASN A 204 6.05 1.81 -5.82
C ASN A 204 6.58 1.73 -4.39
N PHE A 205 7.75 2.30 -4.16
CA PHE A 205 8.33 2.50 -2.84
C PHE A 205 8.44 4.00 -2.62
N VAL A 206 7.76 4.53 -1.60
CA VAL A 206 7.76 5.96 -1.30
C VAL A 206 8.42 6.18 0.05
N ASP A 207 9.46 7.01 0.06
CA ASP A 207 10.11 7.44 1.29
C ASP A 207 9.50 8.76 1.79
N PRO A 208 8.72 8.74 2.90
CA PRO A 208 8.09 9.93 3.43
C PRO A 208 9.12 10.96 3.98
N MET A 209 10.34 10.54 4.30
CA MET A 209 11.37 11.44 4.85
C MET A 209 12.12 12.22 3.77
N HIS A 210 12.14 11.71 2.54
CA HIS A 210 12.87 12.32 1.41
C HIS A 210 11.89 12.97 0.43
N ASN A 211 11.02 13.85 0.94
CA ASN A 211 10.04 14.61 0.14
C ASN A 211 9.14 13.72 -0.76
N ASN A 212 8.65 12.61 -0.21
CA ASN A 212 7.86 11.59 -0.93
C ASN A 212 8.56 11.05 -2.17
N GLN A 213 9.87 10.89 -2.12
CA GLN A 213 10.57 10.34 -3.26
C GLN A 213 10.08 8.93 -3.56
N LYS A 214 9.68 8.76 -4.82
CA LYS A 214 9.09 7.53 -5.35
C LYS A 214 10.15 6.75 -6.13
N TYR A 215 10.30 5.48 -5.76
CA TYR A 215 11.16 4.52 -6.43
C TYR A 215 10.30 3.43 -7.05
N LEU A 216 10.42 3.26 -8.37
CA LEU A 216 9.79 2.16 -9.09
C LEU A 216 10.73 0.96 -9.06
N MET A 217 10.26 -0.14 -8.49
CA MET A 217 11.00 -1.40 -8.48
C MET A 217 10.22 -2.46 -9.26
N ASN A 218 10.87 -3.01 -10.28
CA ASN A 218 10.39 -4.23 -10.93
C ASN A 218 10.78 -5.42 -10.03
N LEU A 219 9.79 -5.99 -9.36
CA LEU A 219 9.89 -7.17 -8.50
C LEU A 219 9.60 -8.44 -9.30
N SER A 220 9.66 -9.60 -8.64
CA SER A 220 9.47 -10.90 -9.30
C SER A 220 8.06 -11.09 -9.86
N GLU A 221 7.95 -11.78 -11.01
CA GLU A 221 6.69 -12.29 -11.57
C GLU A 221 5.91 -13.18 -10.58
N LEU A 222 6.59 -13.75 -9.60
CA LEU A 222 5.98 -14.50 -8.50
C LEU A 222 4.90 -13.68 -7.77
N LEU A 223 5.03 -12.35 -7.71
CA LEU A 223 4.11 -11.45 -7.03
C LEU A 223 2.83 -11.14 -7.82
N ILE A 224 2.74 -11.52 -9.10
CA ILE A 224 1.52 -11.31 -9.89
C ILE A 224 0.37 -12.11 -9.25
N GLY A 225 -0.72 -11.40 -8.92
CA GLY A 225 -1.87 -11.97 -8.20
C GLY A 225 -1.61 -12.29 -6.72
N ALA A 226 -0.51 -11.81 -6.15
CA ALA A 226 -0.23 -11.93 -4.73
C ALA A 226 -0.68 -10.66 -3.97
N SER A 227 -1.13 -10.86 -2.74
CA SER A 227 -1.53 -9.78 -1.83
C SER A 227 -0.63 -9.75 -0.61
N ILE A 228 -0.29 -8.54 -0.17
CA ILE A 228 0.45 -8.31 1.07
C ILE A 228 -0.50 -8.56 2.25
N ARG A 229 -0.09 -9.41 3.18
CA ARG A 229 -0.86 -9.74 4.40
C ARG A 229 -0.26 -9.13 5.65
N PHE A 230 1.08 -9.11 5.73
CA PHE A 230 1.77 -8.52 6.86
C PHE A 230 3.19 -8.07 6.48
N SER A 231 3.75 -7.10 7.19
CA SER A 231 5.13 -6.61 7.00
C SER A 231 5.84 -6.44 8.34
N LYS A 232 7.08 -6.94 8.44
CA LYS A 232 7.94 -6.76 9.62
C LYS A 232 9.41 -6.96 9.27
N CYS A 233 10.26 -6.07 9.76
CA CYS A 233 11.73 -6.14 9.63
C CYS A 233 12.23 -6.38 8.19
N GLY A 234 11.58 -5.76 7.21
CA GLY A 234 11.92 -5.86 5.78
C GLY A 234 11.39 -7.09 5.06
N TRP A 235 10.61 -7.93 5.73
CA TRP A 235 9.94 -9.08 5.14
C TRP A 235 8.44 -8.85 5.00
N LEU A 236 7.90 -9.28 3.87
CA LEU A 236 6.48 -9.32 3.58
C LEU A 236 5.98 -10.75 3.73
N LEU A 237 4.90 -10.94 4.48
CA LEU A 237 4.07 -12.14 4.39
C LEU A 237 3.07 -11.92 3.27
N MET A 238 3.18 -12.72 2.22
CA MET A 238 2.40 -12.63 1.01
C MET A 238 1.47 -13.83 0.89
N SER A 239 0.38 -13.62 0.17
CA SER A 239 -0.53 -14.71 -0.18
C SER A 239 -0.87 -14.71 -1.64
N LYS A 240 -0.93 -15.88 -2.26
CA LYS A 240 -1.31 -16.03 -3.68
C LYS A 240 -2.41 -17.06 -3.82
N GLY A 241 -3.50 -16.67 -4.47
CA GLY A 241 -4.71 -17.49 -4.51
C GLY A 241 -5.27 -17.78 -3.11
N ARG A 242 -5.86 -18.97 -2.95
CA ARG A 242 -6.65 -19.32 -1.75
C ARG A 242 -5.91 -20.11 -0.68
N LYS A 243 -4.70 -20.60 -0.96
CA LYS A 243 -3.98 -21.54 -0.06
C LYS A 243 -2.50 -21.24 0.14
N THR A 244 -1.87 -20.58 -0.83
CA THR A 244 -0.43 -20.41 -0.84
C THR A 244 -0.02 -19.15 -0.07
N LEU A 245 0.96 -19.33 0.81
CA LEU A 245 1.59 -18.28 1.59
C LEU A 245 3.11 -18.37 1.41
N PHE A 246 3.77 -17.22 1.38
CA PHE A 246 5.23 -17.16 1.31
C PHE A 246 5.73 -15.85 1.93
N PHE A 247 6.96 -15.88 2.42
CA PHE A 247 7.69 -14.68 2.75
C PHE A 247 8.44 -14.15 1.54
N TYR A 248 8.50 -12.83 1.42
CA TYR A 248 9.26 -12.16 0.37
C TYR A 248 9.95 -10.92 0.93
N ASN A 249 11.26 -10.80 0.72
CA ASN A 249 11.99 -9.57 0.98
C ASN A 249 12.17 -8.81 -0.34
N PRO A 250 11.53 -7.63 -0.52
CA PRO A 250 11.63 -6.89 -1.79
C PRO A 250 13.01 -6.31 -2.07
N PHE A 251 13.83 -6.12 -1.06
CA PHE A 251 15.15 -5.49 -1.15
C PHE A 251 16.24 -6.48 -1.56
N THR A 252 16.12 -7.74 -1.14
CA THR A 252 17.05 -8.83 -1.50
C THR A 252 16.47 -9.79 -2.53
N ARG A 253 15.16 -9.73 -2.78
CA ARG A 253 14.37 -10.69 -3.59
C ARG A 253 14.34 -12.11 -3.01
N ALA A 254 14.78 -12.27 -1.77
CA ALA A 254 14.73 -13.53 -1.06
C ALA A 254 13.28 -13.97 -0.85
N THR A 255 13.03 -15.26 -1.02
CA THR A 255 11.70 -15.86 -0.91
C THR A 255 11.77 -17.10 -0.05
N ILE A 256 10.82 -17.27 0.87
CA ILE A 256 10.67 -18.47 1.70
C ILE A 256 9.24 -18.98 1.50
N GLN A 257 9.09 -20.15 0.90
CA GLN A 257 7.78 -20.76 0.67
C GLN A 257 7.29 -21.43 1.95
N LEU A 258 6.03 -21.21 2.32
CA LEU A 258 5.39 -21.97 3.38
C LEU A 258 4.60 -23.14 2.78
N PRO A 259 4.37 -24.22 3.55
CA PRO A 259 3.40 -25.24 3.19
C PRO A 259 2.03 -24.63 2.87
N ASP A 260 1.31 -25.23 1.91
CA ASP A 260 -0.04 -24.78 1.57
C ASP A 260 -1.01 -24.98 2.73
N LEU A 261 -1.97 -24.06 2.86
CA LEU A 261 -3.01 -24.17 3.86
C LEU A 261 -3.94 -25.36 3.57
N PRO A 262 -4.37 -26.09 4.62
CA PRO A 262 -5.23 -27.26 4.45
C PRO A 262 -6.60 -26.91 3.86
N LYS A 263 -7.10 -25.71 4.14
CA LYS A 263 -8.36 -25.17 3.63
C LYS A 263 -8.16 -23.78 3.06
N ALA A 264 -9.04 -23.38 2.15
CA ALA A 264 -9.06 -22.00 1.65
C ALA A 264 -9.32 -21.04 2.81
N TYR A 265 -8.54 -19.97 2.89
CA TYR A 265 -8.60 -19.06 4.03
C TYR A 265 -9.35 -17.75 3.69
N GLY A 266 -10.07 -17.24 4.70
CA GLY A 266 -10.66 -15.90 4.76
C GLY A 266 -10.11 -15.15 5.97
N PHE A 267 -8.79 -15.14 6.13
CA PHE A 267 -8.13 -14.51 7.28
C PHE A 267 -8.48 -13.03 7.33
N VAL A 268 -8.94 -12.59 8.49
CA VAL A 268 -9.17 -11.17 8.80
C VAL A 268 -7.89 -10.51 9.30
N GLY A 269 -6.97 -11.30 9.86
CA GLY A 269 -5.67 -10.83 10.33
C GLY A 269 -4.61 -11.92 10.25
N MET A 270 -3.38 -11.51 9.90
CA MET A 270 -2.20 -12.37 9.87
C MET A 270 -0.97 -11.63 10.40
N SER A 271 -0.06 -12.35 11.04
CA SER A 271 1.23 -11.82 11.48
C SER A 271 2.23 -12.95 11.74
N PHE A 272 3.44 -12.59 12.14
CA PHE A 272 4.45 -13.57 12.55
C PHE A 272 5.33 -13.07 13.71
N SER A 273 5.86 -14.00 14.50
CA SER A 273 6.52 -13.73 15.79
C SER A 273 7.91 -13.09 15.66
N SER A 274 8.81 -13.66 14.84
CA SER A 274 10.22 -13.23 14.67
C SER A 274 10.62 -13.17 13.20
N LEU A 275 11.90 -12.98 12.85
CA LEU A 275 12.29 -12.97 11.43
C LEU A 275 11.96 -14.31 10.79
N PRO A 276 11.53 -14.36 9.51
CA PRO A 276 11.18 -15.62 8.87
C PRO A 276 12.36 -16.57 8.72
N THR A 277 13.60 -16.07 8.83
CA THR A 277 14.85 -16.85 8.86
C THR A 277 15.23 -17.36 10.26
N SER A 278 14.59 -16.88 11.32
CA SER A 278 14.85 -17.32 12.70
C SER A 278 14.11 -18.62 13.02
N SER A 279 14.77 -19.52 13.74
CA SER A 279 14.23 -20.83 14.12
C SER A 279 13.00 -20.78 15.02
N ASP A 280 12.79 -19.67 15.74
CA ASP A 280 11.63 -19.41 16.61
C ASP A 280 10.46 -18.72 15.88
N CYS A 281 10.53 -18.58 14.56
CA CYS A 281 9.48 -17.94 13.78
C CYS A 281 8.20 -18.78 13.77
N VAL A 282 7.09 -18.13 14.11
CA VAL A 282 5.75 -18.68 14.10
C VAL A 282 4.86 -17.74 13.30
N VAL A 283 4.17 -18.28 12.30
CA VAL A 283 3.14 -17.56 11.55
C VAL A 283 1.79 -17.85 12.18
N PHE A 284 1.00 -16.79 12.34
CA PHE A 284 -0.32 -16.82 12.95
C PHE A 284 -1.34 -16.18 12.00
N GLY A 285 -2.46 -16.86 11.81
CA GLY A 285 -3.62 -16.36 11.07
C GLY A 285 -4.90 -16.56 11.87
N ILE A 286 -5.76 -15.53 11.89
CA ILE A 286 -7.09 -15.58 12.49
C ILE A 286 -8.15 -15.34 11.42
N ALA A 287 -9.14 -16.22 11.38
CA ALA A 287 -10.30 -16.13 10.50
C ALA A 287 -11.57 -16.15 11.34
N HIS A 288 -12.58 -15.44 10.84
CA HIS A 288 -13.92 -15.43 11.43
C HIS A 288 -14.90 -16.06 10.44
N ASP A 289 -15.59 -17.11 10.87
CA ASP A 289 -16.59 -17.79 10.07
C ASP A 289 -17.98 -17.14 10.26
N PRO A 290 -18.83 -17.03 9.21
CA PRO A 290 -20.25 -16.70 9.32
C PRO A 290 -21.03 -17.39 10.46
N TRP A 291 -20.64 -18.59 10.87
CA TRP A 291 -21.28 -19.34 11.98
C TRP A 291 -20.85 -18.89 13.38
N TYR A 292 -20.15 -17.75 13.51
CA TYR A 292 -19.61 -17.21 14.76
C TYR A 292 -18.50 -18.07 15.37
N GLU A 293 -17.73 -18.78 14.55
CA GLU A 293 -16.57 -19.54 15.00
C GLU A 293 -15.27 -18.78 14.67
N LEU A 294 -14.34 -18.78 15.62
CA LEU A 294 -12.99 -18.25 15.42
C LEU A 294 -12.08 -19.40 15.02
N SER A 295 -11.50 -19.31 13.83
CA SER A 295 -10.51 -20.29 13.36
C SER A 295 -9.13 -19.69 13.42
N ILE A 296 -8.23 -20.35 14.15
CA ILE A 296 -6.83 -19.96 14.29
C ILE A 296 -5.96 -20.97 13.58
N PHE A 297 -5.00 -20.47 12.79
CA PHE A 297 -4.05 -21.26 12.01
C PHE A 297 -2.63 -20.85 12.35
N ILE A 298 -1.78 -21.84 12.57
CA ILE A 298 -0.41 -21.63 13.04
C ILE A 298 0.54 -22.58 12.37
N ILE A 299 1.71 -22.09 12.03
CA ILE A 299 2.85 -22.90 11.62
C ILE A 299 4.14 -22.31 12.20
N ALA A 300 4.94 -23.16 12.81
CA ALA A 300 6.29 -22.80 13.26
C ALA A 300 7.29 -23.19 12.18
N ARG A 301 8.41 -22.45 12.09
CA ARG A 301 9.52 -22.81 11.21
C ARG A 301 9.95 -24.26 11.47
N GLY A 302 10.39 -24.96 10.44
CA GLY A 302 10.73 -26.39 10.48
C GLY A 302 9.53 -27.34 10.37
N ASN A 303 8.30 -26.86 10.61
CA ASN A 303 7.11 -27.71 10.46
C ASN A 303 6.62 -27.69 9.00
N ASP A 304 6.18 -28.85 8.53
CA ASP A 304 5.66 -29.09 7.18
C ASP A 304 4.11 -29.02 7.09
N PHE A 305 3.41 -28.86 8.22
CA PHE A 305 1.95 -28.72 8.24
C PHE A 305 1.46 -27.61 9.16
N TRP A 306 0.34 -27.00 8.77
CA TRP A 306 -0.39 -26.04 9.58
C TRP A 306 -1.21 -26.73 10.66
N ARG A 307 -1.09 -26.23 11.89
CA ARG A 307 -2.01 -26.56 12.98
C ARG A 307 -3.19 -25.60 12.91
N SER A 308 -4.41 -26.12 13.03
CA SER A 308 -5.61 -25.29 13.13
C SER A 308 -6.45 -25.67 14.34
N ARG A 309 -7.07 -24.67 14.95
CA ARG A 309 -8.02 -24.83 16.06
C ARG A 309 -9.22 -23.93 15.85
N ILE A 310 -10.38 -24.45 16.22
CA ILE A 310 -11.65 -23.71 16.17
C ILE A 310 -12.05 -23.40 17.61
N PHE A 311 -12.42 -22.15 17.85
CA PHE A 311 -12.89 -21.67 19.14
C PHE A 311 -14.31 -21.13 19.00
N LEU A 312 -15.20 -21.58 19.88
CA LEU A 312 -16.59 -21.16 19.91
C LEU A 312 -16.71 -19.77 20.52
N ASN A 313 -17.40 -18.86 19.83
CA ASN A 313 -17.64 -17.49 20.28
C ASN A 313 -18.99 -17.38 21.02
N ASN A 314 -19.14 -18.15 22.09
CA ASN A 314 -20.42 -18.33 22.78
C ASN A 314 -20.78 -17.20 23.77
N ASN A 315 -20.01 -16.11 23.80
CA ASN A 315 -20.27 -15.00 24.71
C ASN A 315 -21.44 -14.14 24.21
N LEU A 316 -22.20 -13.55 25.15
CA LEU A 316 -23.29 -12.60 24.85
C LEU A 316 -22.79 -11.41 24.03
N GLU A 317 -21.62 -10.89 24.38
CA GLU A 317 -20.86 -9.93 23.58
C GLU A 317 -19.90 -10.73 22.67
N LYS A 318 -20.38 -11.08 21.46
CA LYS A 318 -19.60 -11.85 20.49
C LYS A 318 -18.31 -11.11 20.12
N TYR A 319 -17.17 -11.76 20.26
CA TYR A 319 -15.87 -11.21 19.86
C TYR A 319 -15.76 -11.17 18.34
N MET A 320 -15.48 -9.99 17.75
CA MET A 320 -15.39 -9.83 16.30
C MET A 320 -14.03 -9.25 15.91
N PRO A 321 -13.05 -10.09 15.52
CA PRO A 321 -11.70 -9.61 15.23
C PRO A 321 -11.74 -8.56 14.12
N CYS A 322 -11.02 -7.46 14.35
CA CYS A 322 -10.85 -6.41 13.37
C CYS A 322 -10.11 -6.93 12.13
N ILE A 323 -10.31 -6.27 10.99
CA ILE A 323 -9.46 -6.43 9.82
C ILE A 323 -8.17 -5.63 10.07
N ASN A 324 -7.31 -6.14 10.94
CA ASN A 324 -6.03 -5.54 11.30
C ASN A 324 -4.98 -6.63 11.56
N ASN A 325 -3.74 -6.20 11.75
CA ASN A 325 -2.64 -7.12 12.04
C ASN A 325 -2.66 -7.53 13.52
N PRO A 326 -2.68 -8.85 13.83
CA PRO A 326 -2.36 -9.33 15.17
C PRO A 326 -0.96 -8.85 15.59
N VAL A 327 -0.77 -8.60 16.88
CA VAL A 327 0.49 -8.12 17.44
C VAL A 327 1.11 -9.23 18.27
N PHE A 328 2.34 -9.63 17.95
CA PHE A 328 3.10 -10.57 18.77
C PHE A 328 3.88 -9.81 19.84
N TYR A 329 3.64 -10.14 21.11
CA TYR A 329 4.33 -9.56 22.26
C TYR A 329 4.40 -10.61 23.37
N ASP A 330 5.53 -10.68 24.07
CA ASP A 330 5.69 -11.52 25.28
C ASP A 330 5.13 -12.95 25.15
N GLY A 331 5.50 -13.66 24.08
CA GLY A 331 5.10 -15.05 23.86
C GLY A 331 3.65 -15.27 23.36
N ALA A 332 2.88 -14.21 23.12
CA ALA A 332 1.48 -14.31 22.71
C ALA A 332 1.12 -13.40 21.51
N PHE A 333 0.11 -13.83 20.74
CA PHE A 333 -0.52 -13.02 19.71
C PHE A 333 -1.78 -12.34 20.27
N TYR A 334 -1.84 -11.02 20.11
CA TYR A 334 -2.93 -10.17 20.55
C TYR A 334 -3.73 -9.69 19.34
N CYS A 335 -5.05 -9.87 19.38
CA CYS A 335 -5.99 -9.50 18.32
C CYS A 335 -7.05 -8.56 18.91
N LEU A 336 -7.21 -7.37 18.33
CA LEU A 336 -8.22 -6.40 18.78
C LEU A 336 -9.55 -6.65 18.05
N ASP A 337 -10.68 -6.59 18.75
CA ASP A 337 -12.00 -6.57 18.14
C ASP A 337 -12.54 -5.14 17.94
N TYR A 338 -13.66 -5.02 17.23
CA TYR A 338 -14.30 -3.72 16.97
C TYR A 338 -14.84 -3.03 18.23
N ASN A 339 -15.00 -3.75 19.34
CA ASN A 339 -15.49 -3.23 20.61
C ASN A 339 -14.35 -2.79 21.55
N GLY A 340 -13.09 -2.94 21.14
CA GLY A 340 -11.90 -2.64 21.96
C GLY A 340 -11.49 -3.76 22.93
N THR A 341 -12.08 -4.95 22.79
CA THR A 341 -11.72 -6.18 23.52
C THR A 341 -10.51 -6.84 22.89
N LEU A 342 -9.65 -7.42 23.73
CA LEU A 342 -8.41 -8.05 23.27
C LEU A 342 -8.50 -9.58 23.38
N GLY A 343 -8.41 -10.25 22.24
CA GLY A 343 -8.20 -11.69 22.16
C GLY A 343 -6.72 -12.00 22.25
N VAL A 344 -6.36 -13.03 23.01
CA VAL A 344 -4.98 -13.42 23.30
C VAL A 344 -4.83 -14.89 22.99
N PHE A 345 -3.82 -15.19 22.18
CA PHE A 345 -3.39 -16.53 21.85
C PHE A 345 -1.97 -16.75 22.38
N SER A 346 -1.83 -17.55 23.43
CA SER A 346 -0.52 -17.86 24.02
C SER A 346 0.13 -19.06 23.33
N LEU A 347 1.43 -18.96 23.03
CA LEU A 347 2.22 -20.07 22.52
C LEU A 347 2.67 -21.03 23.64
N GLU A 348 2.79 -20.53 24.87
CA GLU A 348 3.28 -21.29 26.04
C GLU A 348 2.16 -22.08 26.73
N ASP A 349 0.95 -21.52 26.78
CA ASP A 349 -0.22 -22.13 27.43
C ASP A 349 -0.98 -23.07 26.47
N ASP A 350 -0.34 -24.13 25.96
CA ASP A 350 -1.03 -25.21 25.21
C ASP A 350 -1.92 -24.73 24.03
N PHE A 351 -1.55 -23.62 23.38
CA PHE A 351 -2.32 -23.00 22.29
C PHE A 351 -3.74 -22.59 22.69
N ILE A 352 -3.90 -22.02 23.89
CA ILE A 352 -5.19 -21.56 24.41
C ILE A 352 -5.51 -20.14 23.91
N TRP A 353 -6.74 -19.97 23.40
CA TRP A 353 -7.34 -18.68 23.10
C TRP A 353 -8.12 -18.16 24.31
N LYS A 354 -7.88 -16.91 24.70
CA LYS A 354 -8.59 -16.22 25.79
C LYS A 354 -9.02 -14.83 25.31
N VAL A 355 -10.25 -14.43 25.64
CA VAL A 355 -10.70 -13.04 25.43
C VAL A 355 -10.57 -12.32 26.76
N LEU A 356 -9.78 -11.27 26.82
CA LEU A 356 -9.60 -10.46 28.03
C LEU A 356 -10.87 -9.64 28.29
N ALA A 357 -11.15 -9.39 29.58
CA ALA A 357 -12.31 -8.59 29.98
C ALA A 357 -12.25 -7.20 29.32
N LYS A 358 -13.41 -6.74 28.85
CA LYS A 358 -13.57 -5.47 28.16
C LYS A 358 -13.01 -4.32 29.00
N PRO A 359 -12.05 -3.54 28.47
CA PRO A 359 -11.62 -2.30 29.12
C PRO A 359 -12.80 -1.33 29.24
N ARG A 360 -12.90 -0.61 30.37
CA ARG A 360 -14.10 0.17 30.73
C ARG A 360 -14.45 1.34 29.80
N GLU A 361 -13.57 1.73 28.88
CA GLU A 361 -13.84 2.79 27.91
C GLU A 361 -14.56 2.23 26.68
N HIS A 362 -15.72 2.81 26.36
CA HIS A 362 -16.47 2.47 25.16
C HIS A 362 -15.79 3.15 23.96
N PHE A 363 -15.18 2.36 23.08
CA PHE A 363 -14.87 2.84 21.75
C PHE A 363 -16.19 2.96 20.98
N ASN A 364 -16.61 4.18 20.62
CA ASN A 364 -17.74 4.40 19.72
C ASN A 364 -17.43 4.03 18.25
N ALA A 365 -16.46 3.13 18.01
CA ALA A 365 -16.09 2.65 16.69
C ALA A 365 -16.93 1.43 16.32
N VAL A 366 -18.24 1.61 16.23
CA VAL A 366 -19.10 0.59 15.63
C VAL A 366 -18.82 0.61 14.12
N TYR A 367 -18.34 -0.54 13.61
CA TYR A 367 -18.14 -0.91 12.19
C TYR A 367 -16.81 -0.56 11.49
N PRO A 368 -16.37 -1.35 10.47
CA PRO A 368 -14.97 -1.63 10.11
C PRO A 368 -14.07 -0.49 9.64
N ARG A 369 -14.59 0.73 9.51
CA ARG A 369 -13.85 1.87 9.01
C ARG A 369 -14.22 3.08 9.87
N PRO A 370 -13.29 3.66 10.63
CA PRO A 370 -13.61 4.82 11.43
C PRO A 370 -14.12 5.94 10.51
N LEU A 371 -15.28 6.51 10.86
CA LEU A 371 -15.75 7.79 10.34
C LEU A 371 -14.57 8.76 10.49
N GLY A 372 -13.97 9.19 9.38
CA GLY A 372 -12.61 9.73 9.29
C GLY A 372 -12.31 11.05 10.00
N LYS A 373 -13.09 11.41 11.01
CA LYS A 373 -13.15 12.70 11.70
C LYS A 373 -12.23 12.81 12.91
N SER A 374 -11.76 11.70 13.49
CA SER A 374 -10.89 11.76 14.68
C SER A 374 -9.97 10.55 14.80
N VAL A 375 -8.70 10.80 15.13
CA VAL A 375 -7.71 9.76 15.45
C VAL A 375 -7.41 9.83 16.95
N GLY A 376 -7.52 8.69 17.63
CA GLY A 376 -7.13 8.56 19.03
C GLY A 376 -6.11 7.45 19.18
N ILE A 377 -5.07 7.68 19.99
CA ILE A 377 -4.09 6.66 20.35
C ILE A 377 -4.34 6.25 21.79
N PHE A 378 -4.32 4.94 22.03
CA PHE A 378 -4.52 4.36 23.34
C PHE A 378 -3.42 3.34 23.61
N ARG A 379 -2.91 3.34 24.84
CA ARG A 379 -1.96 2.35 25.35
C ARG A 379 -2.66 1.45 26.35
N LEU A 380 -2.49 0.14 26.24
CA LEU A 380 -2.98 -0.78 27.27
C LEU A 380 -2.05 -0.75 28.48
N ASP A 381 -2.61 -0.45 29.66
CA ASP A 381 -1.95 -0.68 30.95
C ASP A 381 -2.19 -2.13 31.36
N PHE A 382 -1.19 -3.00 31.20
CA PHE A 382 -1.28 -4.43 31.54
C PHE A 382 -1.54 -4.68 33.03
N SER A 383 -1.13 -3.77 33.92
CA SER A 383 -1.32 -3.95 35.37
C SER A 383 -2.79 -3.76 35.76
N LYS A 384 -3.48 -2.83 35.07
CA LYS A 384 -4.87 -2.47 35.34
C LYS A 384 -5.86 -3.06 34.33
N MET A 385 -5.36 -3.58 33.20
CA MET A 385 -6.14 -4.00 32.03
C MET A 385 -7.11 -2.92 31.54
N VAL A 386 -6.61 -1.68 31.38
CA VAL A 386 -7.39 -0.54 30.86
C VAL A 386 -6.63 0.17 29.74
N TRP A 387 -7.38 0.66 28.76
CA TRP A 387 -6.86 1.57 27.74
C TRP A 387 -6.66 2.96 28.36
N VAL A 388 -5.49 3.55 28.10
CA VAL A 388 -5.13 4.90 28.53
C VAL A 388 -4.85 5.71 27.29
N LYS A 389 -5.59 6.80 27.10
CA LYS A 389 -5.38 7.71 25.98
C LYS A 389 -3.96 8.31 26.02
N VAL A 390 -3.31 8.35 24.86
CA VAL A 390 -1.99 8.93 24.66
C VAL A 390 -2.16 10.23 23.88
N GLU A 391 -1.81 11.35 24.51
CA GLU A 391 -1.95 12.69 23.91
C GLU A 391 -0.76 13.08 23.02
N SER A 392 0.41 12.49 23.27
CA SER A 392 1.62 12.78 22.49
C SER A 392 2.52 11.55 22.36
N LEU A 393 3.08 11.39 21.17
CA LEU A 393 4.11 10.42 20.83
C LEU A 393 5.53 10.93 21.11
N GLY A 394 5.68 12.21 21.47
CA GLY A 394 6.98 12.86 21.58
C GLY A 394 7.74 12.76 20.26
N LYS A 395 8.99 12.26 20.31
CA LYS A 395 9.86 12.11 19.13
C LYS A 395 9.48 10.96 18.19
N LEU A 396 8.43 10.21 18.51
CA LEU A 396 8.02 9.06 17.72
C LEU A 396 7.07 9.46 16.59
N MET A 397 7.12 8.65 15.54
CA MET A 397 6.20 8.65 14.42
C MET A 397 5.56 7.26 14.35
N LEU A 398 4.29 7.22 13.97
CA LEU A 398 3.58 5.97 13.71
C LEU A 398 3.26 5.86 12.22
N PHE A 399 3.39 4.65 11.69
CA PHE A 399 3.01 4.30 10.33
C PHE A 399 2.02 3.16 10.41
N ILE A 400 0.79 3.40 9.92
CA ILE A 400 -0.32 2.47 10.12
C ILE A 400 -0.95 2.15 8.77
N SER A 401 -1.04 0.87 8.45
CA SER A 401 -1.83 0.30 7.35
C SER A 401 -2.57 -0.95 7.83
N ASN A 402 -3.49 -1.49 7.03
CA ASN A 402 -4.20 -2.73 7.37
C ASN A 402 -3.26 -3.95 7.52
N THR A 403 -2.05 -3.86 6.98
CA THR A 403 -1.05 -4.94 6.90
C THR A 403 0.17 -4.69 7.78
N SER A 404 0.30 -3.51 8.40
CA SER A 404 1.49 -3.18 9.19
C SER A 404 1.25 -2.01 10.13
N SER A 405 1.83 -2.11 11.32
CA SER A 405 1.88 -1.02 12.29
C SER A 405 3.32 -0.88 12.76
N LEU A 406 3.97 0.23 12.43
CA LEU A 406 5.39 0.47 12.71
C LEU A 406 5.56 1.80 13.46
N SER A 407 6.58 1.86 14.31
CA SER A 407 6.99 3.07 14.99
C SER A 407 8.45 3.39 14.69
N ALA A 408 8.77 4.63 14.41
CA ALA A 408 10.15 5.09 14.22
C ALA A 408 10.42 6.38 15.00
N ILE A 409 11.68 6.62 15.33
CA ILE A 409 12.12 7.90 15.88
C ILE A 409 12.25 8.89 14.71
N ALA A 410 11.65 10.07 14.85
CA ALA A 410 11.76 11.12 13.86
C ALA A 410 13.21 11.60 13.72
N LEU A 411 13.70 11.70 12.48
CA LEU A 411 15.01 12.27 12.18
C LEU A 411 14.96 13.80 12.07
N ASP A 412 13.77 14.34 11.84
CA ASP A 412 13.48 15.76 11.73
C ASP A 412 12.36 16.11 12.72
N SER A 413 12.52 17.19 13.48
CA SER A 413 11.53 17.64 14.46
C SER A 413 10.17 17.92 13.83
N ARG A 414 10.15 18.28 12.54
CA ARG A 414 8.91 18.48 11.77
C ARG A 414 8.11 17.20 11.59
N MET A 415 8.67 16.03 11.86
CA MET A 415 7.98 14.76 11.67
C MET A 415 7.53 14.12 12.99
N GLU A 416 7.99 14.66 14.11
CA GLU A 416 7.59 14.24 15.46
C GLU A 416 6.08 14.34 15.66
N ASN A 417 5.54 13.47 16.51
CA ASN A 417 4.15 13.49 16.94
C ASN A 417 3.12 13.33 15.80
N LYS A 418 3.46 12.52 14.79
CA LYS A 418 2.64 12.28 13.59
C LYS A 418 2.34 10.81 13.34
N ILE A 419 1.21 10.59 12.67
CA ILE A 419 0.72 9.29 12.24
C ILE A 419 0.55 9.32 10.73
N TYR A 420 1.24 8.44 10.01
CA TYR A 420 1.22 8.34 8.56
C TYR A 420 0.32 7.21 8.10
N PHE A 421 -0.50 7.47 7.09
CA PHE A 421 -1.47 6.54 6.53
C PHE A 421 -1.13 6.23 5.07
N PRO A 422 -1.48 5.05 4.54
CA PRO A 422 -1.37 4.72 3.13
C PRO A 422 -2.50 5.38 2.32
N ARG A 423 -2.69 6.68 2.54
CA ARG A 423 -3.66 7.52 1.84
C ARG A 423 -2.92 8.64 1.14
N LEU A 424 -3.38 8.98 -0.06
CA LEU A 424 -2.81 10.05 -0.86
C LEU A 424 -3.84 11.17 -1.04
N HIS A 425 -3.36 12.40 -0.96
CA HIS A 425 -4.07 13.58 -1.46
C HIS A 425 -3.19 14.20 -2.56
N GLY A 426 -3.61 14.07 -3.82
CA GLY A 426 -2.71 14.22 -4.96
C GLY A 426 -1.60 13.16 -4.89
N GLU A 427 -0.34 13.58 -5.03
CA GLU A 427 0.84 12.70 -4.86
C GLU A 427 1.36 12.64 -3.41
N GLY A 428 0.75 13.40 -2.50
CA GLY A 428 1.25 13.55 -1.14
C GLY A 428 0.68 12.53 -0.16
N ILE A 429 1.54 11.86 0.62
CA ILE A 429 1.12 10.95 1.69
C ILE A 429 0.41 11.74 2.80
N LEU A 430 -0.76 11.25 3.18
CA LEU A 430 -1.57 11.79 4.26
C LEU A 430 -0.98 11.41 5.62
N PHE A 431 -0.90 12.39 6.52
CA PHE A 431 -0.55 12.19 7.91
C PHE A 431 -1.45 12.99 8.83
N TYR A 432 -1.65 12.49 10.04
CA TYR A 432 -2.34 13.18 11.12
C TYR A 432 -1.31 13.74 12.09
N SER A 433 -1.40 15.03 12.41
CA SER A 433 -0.61 15.66 13.46
C SER A 433 -1.40 15.65 14.75
N LEU A 434 -0.86 14.99 15.79
CA LEU A 434 -1.48 14.99 17.13
C LEU A 434 -1.40 16.36 17.80
N GLU A 435 -0.43 17.19 17.41
CA GLU A 435 -0.30 18.55 17.91
C GLU A 435 -1.42 19.46 17.40
N THR A 436 -1.73 19.40 16.10
CA THR A 436 -2.80 20.24 15.52
C THR A 436 -4.17 19.58 15.59
N GLY A 437 -4.21 18.24 15.72
CA GLY A 437 -5.42 17.43 15.65
C GLY A 437 -6.03 17.33 14.25
N TRP A 438 -5.24 17.59 13.20
CA TRP A 438 -5.71 17.71 11.81
C TRP A 438 -4.89 16.78 10.89
N TYR A 439 -5.49 16.40 9.77
CA TYR A 439 -4.83 15.73 8.65
C TYR A 439 -4.11 16.75 7.77
N HIS A 440 -2.97 16.34 7.23
CA HIS A 440 -2.13 17.11 6.33
C HIS A 440 -1.54 16.17 5.29
N SER A 441 -1.08 16.70 4.15
CA SER A 441 -0.44 15.88 3.11
C SER A 441 0.99 16.35 2.83
N LEU A 442 1.93 15.41 2.82
CA LEU A 442 3.35 15.68 2.57
C LEU A 442 3.55 16.31 1.19
N GLY A 443 4.35 17.39 1.13
CA GLY A 443 4.67 18.09 -0.12
C GLY A 443 3.55 19.00 -0.65
N SER A 444 2.44 19.15 0.09
CA SER A 444 1.35 20.06 -0.27
C SER A 444 0.94 20.94 0.93
N GLN A 445 0.16 21.98 0.66
CA GLN A 445 -0.44 22.83 1.71
C GLN A 445 -1.81 22.28 2.17
N HIS A 446 -2.18 21.07 1.77
CA HIS A 446 -3.46 20.49 2.15
C HIS A 446 -3.54 20.25 3.66
N SER A 447 -4.61 20.72 4.28
CA SER A 447 -4.93 20.51 5.68
C SER A 447 -6.43 20.38 5.87
N ALA A 448 -6.87 19.34 6.58
CA ALA A 448 -8.29 19.01 6.76
C ALA A 448 -8.55 18.39 8.14
N LYS A 449 -9.81 18.48 8.61
CA LYS A 449 -10.23 17.85 9.87
C LYS A 449 -10.55 16.37 9.74
N ASP A 450 -10.70 15.90 8.51
CA ASP A 450 -11.00 14.51 8.17
C ASP A 450 -10.17 14.07 6.97
N PHE A 451 -10.22 12.78 6.64
CA PHE A 451 -9.54 12.23 5.48
C PHE A 451 -10.42 12.17 4.22
N TYR A 452 -11.59 12.82 4.17
CA TYR A 452 -12.44 12.74 2.98
C TYR A 452 -11.73 13.33 1.76
N ASP A 453 -12.14 12.88 0.57
CA ASP A 453 -11.52 13.25 -0.71
C ASP A 453 -10.03 12.82 -0.85
N THR A 454 -9.57 11.92 0.03
CA THR A 454 -8.27 11.23 -0.10
C THR A 454 -8.44 9.84 -0.67
N LYS A 455 -7.44 9.37 -1.41
CA LYS A 455 -7.39 8.05 -2.03
C LYS A 455 -6.63 7.09 -1.13
N GLU A 456 -7.32 6.07 -0.62
CA GLU A 456 -6.70 4.95 0.09
C GLU A 456 -6.09 3.97 -0.92
N LEU A 457 -4.83 3.64 -0.72
CA LEU A 457 -4.13 2.63 -1.52
C LEU A 457 -4.52 1.25 -1.00
N LEU A 458 -5.02 0.39 -1.89
CA LEU A 458 -5.19 -1.03 -1.57
C LEU A 458 -3.88 -1.80 -1.81
N ASN A 459 -3.81 -3.01 -1.25
CA ASN A 459 -2.63 -3.89 -1.35
C ASN A 459 -1.30 -3.16 -1.06
N CYS A 460 -1.30 -2.37 0.00
CA CYS A 460 -0.17 -1.56 0.43
C CYS A 460 0.34 -1.98 1.81
N THR A 461 1.54 -1.57 2.15
CA THR A 461 2.12 -1.76 3.48
C THR A 461 3.22 -0.76 3.78
N TRP A 462 3.49 -0.54 5.05
CA TRP A 462 4.71 0.11 5.49
C TRP A 462 5.78 -0.96 5.77
N ILE A 463 7.00 -0.73 5.31
CA ILE A 463 8.10 -1.67 5.50
C ILE A 463 9.36 -0.95 5.93
N GLU A 464 10.04 -1.49 6.95
CA GLU A 464 11.39 -1.06 7.29
C GLU A 464 12.37 -1.64 6.26
N PRO A 465 13.14 -0.81 5.55
CA PRO A 465 14.05 -1.34 4.55
C PRO A 465 15.15 -2.22 5.16
N ASN A 466 15.33 -3.43 4.62
CA ASN A 466 16.32 -4.39 5.11
C ASN A 466 17.00 -5.14 3.96
N TRP A 467 18.28 -4.84 3.73
CA TRP A 467 19.13 -5.49 2.72
C TRP A 467 20.07 -6.55 3.30
N SER A 468 19.79 -7.05 4.52
CA SER A 468 20.60 -8.11 5.11
C SER A 468 20.52 -9.36 4.24
N GLN A 469 21.68 -9.89 3.85
CA GLN A 469 21.77 -11.10 3.05
C GLN A 469 21.36 -12.32 3.86
N THR A 470 20.82 -13.31 3.15
CA THR A 470 20.34 -14.58 3.70
C THR A 470 20.98 -15.72 2.94
N THR A 471 21.37 -16.76 3.65
CA THR A 471 21.92 -17.99 3.09
C THR A 471 20.82 -18.86 2.49
N GLU A 472 21.15 -19.75 1.55
CA GLU A 472 20.17 -20.68 0.97
C GLU A 472 19.51 -21.56 2.03
N GLN A 473 20.26 -21.95 3.07
CA GLN A 473 19.73 -22.72 4.19
C GLN A 473 18.67 -21.94 4.98
N GLU A 474 18.89 -20.65 5.25
CA GLU A 474 17.90 -19.80 5.92
C GLU A 474 16.63 -19.59 5.08
N LEU A 475 16.72 -19.77 3.76
CA LEU A 475 15.58 -19.64 2.85
C LEU A 475 14.72 -20.91 2.75
N ASP A 476 15.23 -22.05 3.20
CA ASP A 476 14.44 -23.27 3.34
C ASP A 476 13.64 -23.21 4.65
N TRP A 477 12.31 -23.17 4.54
CA TRP A 477 11.40 -23.15 5.70
C TRP A 477 11.58 -24.37 6.62
N LEU A 478 11.93 -25.52 6.06
CA LEU A 478 12.10 -26.76 6.80
C LEU A 478 13.49 -26.90 7.43
N SER A 479 14.43 -26.03 7.06
CA SER A 479 15.78 -26.02 7.63
C SER A 479 15.83 -25.15 8.90
N ILE A 480 16.19 -25.78 10.02
CA ILE A 480 16.44 -25.14 11.32
C ILE A 480 17.90 -25.32 11.71
#